data_AF-A0A1Y0IJL6-F1
#
_entry.id   AF-A0A1Y0IJL6-F1
#
_cell.length_a   1.000
_cell.length_b   1.000
_cell.length_c   1.000
_cell.angle_alpha   90.00
_cell.angle_beta   90.00
_cell.angle_gamma   90.00
#
_symmetry.space_group_name_H-M   'P 1'
#
loop_
_entity.id
_entity.type
_entity.pdbx_description
1 polymer ?
#
loop_
_entity_poly.entity_id
_entity_poly.type
_entity_poly.pdbx_seq_one_letter_code
_entity_poly.pdbx_strand_id
1 'polypeptide(L)'
;MREYLFTIFGFGIPSHSVISALAILLGLGVTAYFAKLAGRDPEKLSDMAFAVILGGLLGARLWEVLFFQGAYYLSHPLQILAVWDGGMSVQGGLIGGVLTGIWYVRKLKWSFWETADLFAPGMIIGQAIGRAACFMNGDAYGAPTNSGFGIVYPEGTNAYAEYGDLPLWPAEVFESMWCMVVFALIIILRFRPLPKGLIFVIYVALYSIGRFFLEYLRGDTPEYLFNWTAGQWTSVIAILVTFALWAGTRLLTKERAAV
;
A
#
# COMPACT_ATOMS: atom_id res chain seq x y z
N MET A 1 14.61 -15.84 8.85
CA MET A 1 13.32 -15.75 8.13
C MET A 1 12.52 -17.00 8.47
N ARG A 2 11.28 -16.88 8.95
CA ARG A 2 10.40 -18.04 9.19
C ARG A 2 9.09 -17.77 8.48
N GLU A 3 8.76 -18.59 7.49
CA GLU A 3 7.52 -18.48 6.72
C GLU A 3 6.30 -18.66 7.63
N TYR A 4 6.37 -19.59 8.58
CA TYR A 4 5.34 -19.83 9.59
C TYR A 4 5.83 -19.49 10.99
N LEU A 5 5.04 -18.74 11.76
CA LEU A 5 5.36 -18.41 13.16
C LEU A 5 5.12 -19.59 14.09
N PHE A 6 3.95 -20.20 13.96
CA PHE A 6 3.50 -21.36 14.73
C PHE A 6 2.36 -22.06 13.99
N THR A 7 2.09 -23.31 14.38
CA THR A 7 0.98 -24.11 13.86
C THR A 7 -0.11 -24.25 14.91
N ILE A 8 -1.37 -24.02 14.54
CA ILE A 8 -2.53 -24.27 15.40
C ILE A 8 -3.37 -25.37 14.72
N PHE A 9 -3.60 -26.50 15.41
CA PHE A 9 -4.39 -27.64 14.90
C PHE A 9 -3.98 -28.11 13.49
N GLY A 10 -2.68 -28.07 13.16
CA GLY A 10 -2.17 -28.45 11.83
C GLY A 10 -2.22 -27.33 10.78
N PHE A 11 -2.80 -26.17 11.09
CA PHE A 11 -2.77 -24.99 10.22
C PHE A 11 -1.57 -24.11 10.57
N GLY A 12 -0.67 -23.92 9.60
CA GLY A 12 0.44 -22.99 9.73
C GLY A 12 -0.05 -21.55 9.67
N ILE A 13 0.36 -20.72 10.64
CA ILE A 13 0.09 -19.28 10.64
C ILE A 13 1.26 -18.56 9.97
N PRO A 14 1.08 -17.98 8.77
CA PRO A 14 2.16 -17.32 8.06
C PRO A 14 2.60 -16.06 8.79
N SER A 15 3.91 -15.88 8.95
CA SER A 15 4.50 -14.68 9.54
C SER A 15 4.10 -13.42 8.78
N HIS A 16 4.08 -13.51 7.45
CA HIS A 16 3.63 -12.44 6.56
C HIS A 16 2.22 -11.93 6.91
N SER A 17 1.25 -12.83 7.10
CA SER A 17 -0.14 -12.47 7.40
C SER A 17 -0.29 -11.81 8.77
N VAL A 18 0.44 -12.30 9.78
CA VAL A 18 0.42 -11.72 11.13
C VAL A 18 1.02 -10.32 11.13
N ILE A 19 2.17 -10.13 10.48
CA ILE A 19 2.82 -8.81 10.38
C ILE A 19 1.95 -7.85 9.58
N SER A 20 1.33 -8.30 8.49
CA SER A 20 0.39 -7.49 7.71
C SER A 20 -0.83 -7.05 8.53
N ALA A 21 -1.40 -7.95 9.34
CA ALA A 21 -2.49 -7.61 10.25
C ALA A 21 -2.06 -6.57 11.29
N LEU A 22 -0.87 -6.73 11.88
CA LEU A 22 -0.30 -5.75 12.81
C LEU A 22 -0.05 -4.40 12.15
N ALA A 23 0.45 -4.38 10.91
CA ALA A 23 0.67 -3.17 10.14
C ALA A 23 -0.64 -2.41 9.91
N ILE A 24 -1.73 -3.12 9.56
CA ILE A 24 -3.07 -2.54 9.42
C ILE A 24 -3.53 -1.97 10.76
N LEU A 25 -3.48 -2.74 11.85
CA LEU A 25 -3.94 -2.29 13.17
C LEU A 25 -3.18 -1.05 13.65
N LEU A 26 -1.86 -1.00 13.46
CA LEU A 26 -1.05 0.16 13.82
C LEU A 26 -1.35 1.37 12.94
N GLY A 27 -1.52 1.17 11.62
CA GLY A 27 -1.95 2.23 10.71
C GLY A 27 -3.31 2.82 11.08
N LEU A 28 -4.27 1.97 11.47
CA LEU A 28 -5.57 2.38 11.98
C LEU A 28 -5.45 3.14 13.29
N GLY A 29 -4.65 2.63 14.25
CA GLY A 29 -4.42 3.29 15.53
C GLY A 29 -3.82 4.68 15.38
N VAL A 30 -2.84 4.85 14.48
CA VAL A 30 -2.25 6.15 14.15
C VAL A 30 -3.27 7.09 13.50
N THR A 31 -4.08 6.58 12.56
CA THR A 31 -5.15 7.35 11.92
C THR A 31 -6.18 7.82 12.95
N ALA A 32 -6.62 6.94 13.84
CA ALA A 32 -7.57 7.23 14.93
C ALA A 32 -7.02 8.26 15.92
N TYR A 33 -5.75 8.14 16.28
CA TYR A 33 -5.07 9.12 17.13
C TYR A 33 -5.11 10.53 16.53
N PHE A 34 -4.76 10.66 15.25
CA PHE A 34 -4.78 11.95 14.57
C PHE A 34 -6.18 12.47 14.27
N ALA A 35 -7.16 11.59 14.06
CA ALA A 35 -8.56 11.98 13.98
C ALA A 35 -9.01 12.66 15.26
N LYS A 36 -8.71 12.05 16.41
CA LYS A 36 -9.04 12.61 17.72
C LYS A 36 -8.39 13.98 17.93
N LEU A 37 -7.11 14.13 17.58
CA LEU A 37 -6.41 15.42 17.64
C LEU A 37 -7.04 16.49 16.73
N ALA A 38 -7.59 16.09 15.59
CA ALA A 38 -8.27 16.98 14.66
C ALA A 38 -9.75 17.23 15.00
N GLY A 39 -10.24 16.76 16.15
CA GLY A 39 -11.65 16.87 16.54
C GLY A 39 -12.60 16.05 15.67
N ARG A 40 -12.10 15.03 14.98
CA ARG A 40 -12.90 14.09 14.19
C ARG A 40 -13.15 12.83 15.02
N ASP A 41 -14.31 12.22 14.77
CA ASP A 41 -14.76 11.00 15.42
C ASP A 41 -13.91 9.79 14.96
N PRO A 42 -13.05 9.22 15.83
CA PRO A 42 -12.16 8.12 15.46
C PRO A 42 -12.90 6.83 15.10
N GLU A 43 -14.11 6.62 15.64
CA GLU A 43 -14.92 5.42 15.35
C GLU A 43 -15.36 5.46 13.89
N LYS A 44 -15.87 6.61 13.41
CA LYS A 44 -16.26 6.78 12.00
C LYS A 44 -15.10 6.60 11.03
N LEU A 45 -13.88 7.00 11.38
CA LEU A 45 -12.71 6.73 10.54
C LEU A 45 -12.36 5.25 10.55
N SER A 46 -12.47 4.59 11.69
CA SER A 46 -12.19 3.15 11.81
C SER A 46 -13.21 2.34 11.01
N ASP A 47 -14.50 2.69 11.10
CA ASP A 47 -15.56 2.12 10.28
C ASP A 47 -15.31 2.33 8.79
N MET A 48 -14.88 3.54 8.41
CA MET A 48 -14.52 3.84 7.03
C MET A 48 -13.35 2.97 6.57
N ALA A 49 -12.30 2.84 7.38
CA ALA A 49 -11.13 2.07 7.02
C ALA A 49 -11.46 0.59 6.89
N PHE A 50 -12.30 0.04 7.77
CA PHE A 50 -12.83 -1.31 7.66
C PHE A 50 -13.64 -1.50 6.38
N ALA A 51 -14.53 -0.54 6.06
CA ALA A 51 -15.27 -0.56 4.80
C ALA A 51 -14.34 -0.52 3.57
N VAL A 52 -13.28 0.30 3.60
CA VAL A 52 -12.26 0.37 2.54
C VAL A 52 -11.50 -0.95 2.39
N ILE A 53 -11.14 -1.61 3.49
CA ILE A 53 -10.50 -2.94 3.45
C ILE A 53 -11.43 -3.96 2.78
N LEU A 54 -12.70 -4.00 3.19
CA LEU A 54 -13.70 -4.90 2.57
C LEU A 54 -13.93 -4.57 1.09
N GLY A 55 -14.07 -3.29 0.76
CA GLY A 55 -14.23 -2.82 -0.61
C GLY A 55 -13.02 -3.18 -1.48
N GLY A 56 -11.81 -3.08 -0.93
CA GLY A 56 -10.58 -3.53 -1.58
C GLY A 56 -10.55 -5.04 -1.79
N LEU A 57 -10.86 -5.85 -0.77
CA LEU A 57 -10.92 -7.31 -0.93
C LEU A 57 -11.94 -7.73 -2.01
N LEU A 58 -13.14 -7.14 -1.99
CA LEU A 58 -14.15 -7.38 -3.01
C LEU A 58 -13.69 -6.92 -4.39
N GLY A 59 -13.12 -5.72 -4.50
CA GLY A 59 -12.60 -5.19 -5.76
C GLY A 59 -11.48 -6.06 -6.34
N ALA A 60 -10.54 -6.52 -5.49
CA ALA A 60 -9.45 -7.39 -5.87
C ALA A 60 -9.95 -8.72 -6.44
N ARG A 61 -10.96 -9.32 -5.79
CA ARG A 61 -11.55 -10.57 -6.27
C ARG A 61 -12.34 -10.38 -7.56
N LEU A 62 -13.19 -9.36 -7.61
CA LEU A 62 -13.98 -9.07 -8.82
C LEU A 62 -13.09 -8.79 -10.02
N TRP A 63 -11.99 -8.09 -9.83
CA TRP A 63 -11.05 -7.81 -10.92
C TRP A 63 -10.36 -9.07 -11.42
N GLU A 64 -9.92 -9.97 -10.53
CA GLU A 64 -9.37 -11.27 -10.91
C GLU A 64 -10.35 -12.05 -11.78
N VAL A 65 -11.60 -12.12 -11.31
CA VAL A 65 -12.69 -12.85 -11.98
C VAL A 65 -13.01 -12.24 -13.33
N LEU A 66 -13.08 -10.91 -13.45
CA LEU A 66 -13.53 -10.27 -14.69
C LEU A 66 -12.42 -10.14 -15.73
N PHE A 67 -11.18 -9.90 -15.33
CA PHE A 67 -10.11 -9.49 -16.23
C PHE A 67 -8.98 -10.51 -16.40
N PHE A 68 -8.75 -11.40 -15.43
CA PHE A 68 -7.64 -12.36 -15.51
C PHE A 68 -8.13 -13.80 -15.76
N GLN A 69 -9.17 -14.25 -15.06
CA GLN A 69 -9.57 -15.67 -15.06
C GLN A 69 -11.08 -15.90 -15.31
N GLY A 70 -11.73 -15.04 -16.07
CA GLY A 70 -13.18 -15.12 -16.29
C GLY A 70 -13.68 -16.45 -16.83
N ALA A 71 -12.98 -17.05 -17.79
CA ALA A 71 -13.35 -18.36 -18.34
C ALA A 71 -13.31 -19.48 -17.28
N TYR A 72 -12.31 -19.45 -16.40
CA TYR A 72 -12.19 -20.40 -15.30
C TYR A 72 -13.36 -20.28 -14.33
N TYR A 73 -13.65 -19.06 -13.85
CA TYR A 73 -14.73 -18.84 -12.88
C TYR A 73 -16.14 -19.03 -13.46
N LEU A 74 -16.34 -18.87 -14.77
CA LEU A 74 -17.60 -19.26 -15.42
C LEU A 74 -17.87 -20.76 -15.33
N SER A 75 -16.82 -21.59 -15.38
CA SER A 75 -16.93 -23.04 -15.18
C SER A 75 -16.97 -23.45 -13.71
N HIS A 76 -16.49 -22.61 -12.79
CA HIS A 76 -16.43 -22.87 -11.35
C HIS A 76 -16.95 -21.69 -10.51
N PRO A 77 -18.25 -21.32 -10.60
CA PRO A 77 -18.76 -20.09 -10.02
C PRO A 77 -18.66 -20.02 -8.49
N LEU A 78 -18.70 -21.17 -7.79
CA LEU A 78 -18.52 -21.21 -6.33
C LEU A 78 -17.12 -20.81 -5.89
N GLN A 79 -16.10 -21.01 -6.74
CA GLN A 79 -14.73 -20.63 -6.41
C GLN A 79 -14.54 -19.11 -6.41
N ILE A 80 -15.47 -18.32 -6.95
CA ILE A 80 -15.44 -16.85 -6.83
C ILE A 80 -15.39 -16.43 -5.36
N LEU A 81 -16.07 -17.16 -4.47
CA LEU A 81 -16.11 -16.86 -3.03
C LEU A 81 -14.89 -17.37 -2.26
N ALA A 82 -14.11 -18.29 -2.85
CA ALA A 82 -12.95 -18.91 -2.24
C ALA A 82 -11.73 -17.98 -2.30
N VAL A 83 -11.79 -16.86 -1.57
CA VAL A 83 -10.70 -15.87 -1.48
C VAL A 83 -9.47 -16.40 -0.74
N TRP A 84 -9.63 -17.48 0.03
CA TRP A 84 -8.54 -18.16 0.73
C TRP A 84 -7.64 -19.00 -0.20
N ASP A 85 -8.11 -19.33 -1.41
CA ASP A 85 -7.32 -20.05 -2.42
C ASP A 85 -6.38 -19.13 -3.20
N GLY A 86 -6.31 -17.84 -2.84
CA GLY A 86 -5.56 -16.81 -3.58
C GLY A 86 -6.36 -16.23 -4.76
N GLY A 87 -5.67 -15.67 -5.75
CA GLY A 87 -6.30 -15.02 -6.92
C GLY A 87 -6.91 -13.66 -6.58
N MET A 88 -6.07 -12.72 -6.16
CA MET A 88 -6.47 -11.38 -5.76
C MET A 88 -5.70 -10.35 -6.58
N SER A 89 -6.41 -9.56 -7.38
CA SER A 89 -5.78 -8.52 -8.19
C SER A 89 -5.50 -7.27 -7.36
N VAL A 90 -4.25 -6.82 -7.38
CA VAL A 90 -3.82 -5.57 -6.73
C VAL A 90 -4.55 -4.36 -7.32
N GLN A 91 -4.74 -4.34 -8.65
CA GLN A 91 -5.45 -3.26 -9.35
C GLN A 91 -6.91 -3.17 -8.89
N GLY A 92 -7.57 -4.32 -8.80
CA GLY A 92 -8.94 -4.40 -8.28
C GLY A 92 -9.03 -3.94 -6.82
N GLY A 93 -8.04 -4.32 -6.00
CA GLY A 93 -7.99 -3.91 -4.60
C GLY A 93 -7.86 -2.41 -4.41
N LEU A 94 -6.98 -1.78 -5.20
CA LEU A 94 -6.79 -0.34 -5.18
C LEU A 94 -8.07 0.40 -5.60
N ILE A 95 -8.68 0.00 -6.73
CA ILE A 95 -9.87 0.66 -7.26
C ILE A 95 -11.06 0.46 -6.31
N GLY A 96 -11.28 -0.76 -5.82
CA GLY A 96 -12.34 -1.07 -4.86
C GLY A 96 -12.19 -0.25 -3.57
N GLY A 97 -10.98 -0.21 -3.00
CA GLY A 97 -10.71 0.58 -1.80
C GLY A 97 -10.94 2.08 -2.00
N VAL A 98 -10.43 2.67 -3.10
CA VAL A 98 -10.59 4.10 -3.40
C VAL A 98 -12.07 4.46 -3.60
N LEU A 99 -12.81 3.67 -4.38
CA LEU A 99 -14.23 3.91 -4.62
C LEU A 99 -15.04 3.84 -3.33
N THR A 100 -14.79 2.83 -2.49
CA THR A 100 -15.45 2.71 -1.18
C THR A 100 -15.09 3.88 -0.27
N GLY A 101 -13.83 4.32 -0.25
CA GLY A 101 -13.40 5.48 0.52
C GLY A 101 -14.11 6.77 0.09
N ILE A 102 -14.18 7.03 -1.22
CA ILE A 102 -14.90 8.18 -1.78
C ILE A 102 -16.39 8.13 -1.42
N TRP A 103 -17.03 6.97 -1.56
CA TRP A 103 -18.42 6.77 -1.19
C TRP A 103 -18.66 7.05 0.31
N TYR A 104 -17.80 6.51 1.17
CA TYR A 104 -17.96 6.64 2.62
C TYR A 104 -17.73 8.09 3.10
N VAL A 105 -16.71 8.77 2.58
CA VAL A 105 -16.48 10.20 2.85
C VAL A 105 -17.69 11.04 2.45
N ARG A 106 -18.29 10.76 1.28
CA ARG A 106 -19.51 11.44 0.81
C ARG A 106 -20.70 11.16 1.72
N LYS A 107 -20.88 9.91 2.17
CA LYS A 107 -21.91 9.52 3.14
C LYS A 107 -21.78 10.32 4.45
N LEU A 108 -20.56 10.56 4.92
CA LEU A 108 -20.27 11.38 6.10
C LEU A 108 -20.36 12.90 5.86
N LYS A 109 -20.49 13.34 4.60
CA LYS A 109 -20.40 14.75 4.19
C LYS A 109 -19.10 15.42 4.63
N TRP A 110 -18.01 14.66 4.66
CA TRP A 110 -16.68 15.17 5.04
C TRP A 110 -15.89 15.61 3.81
N SER A 111 -14.85 16.42 4.04
CA SER A 111 -13.90 16.77 2.99
C SER A 111 -13.00 15.57 2.69
N PHE A 112 -12.95 15.17 1.42
CA PHE A 112 -12.06 14.12 0.95
C PHE A 112 -10.60 14.42 1.29
N TRP A 113 -10.14 15.63 0.99
CA TRP A 113 -8.74 16.01 1.21
C TRP A 113 -8.34 16.08 2.68
N GLU A 114 -9.24 16.57 3.55
CA GLU A 114 -8.98 16.54 5.00
C GLU A 114 -8.95 15.09 5.51
N THR A 115 -9.83 14.24 5.00
CA THR A 115 -9.87 12.83 5.40
C THR A 115 -8.61 12.12 4.91
N ALA A 116 -8.18 12.35 3.67
CA ALA A 116 -6.95 11.79 3.12
C ALA A 116 -5.71 12.22 3.94
N ASP A 117 -5.64 13.49 4.37
CA ASP A 117 -4.58 13.96 5.28
C ASP A 117 -4.59 13.22 6.64
N LEU A 118 -5.76 12.84 7.16
CA LEU A 118 -5.88 12.05 8.39
C LEU A 118 -5.30 10.64 8.24
N PHE A 119 -5.57 10.00 7.10
CA PHE A 119 -5.08 8.65 6.80
C PHE A 119 -3.59 8.61 6.43
N ALA A 120 -3.03 9.68 5.86
CA ALA A 120 -1.65 9.71 5.34
C ALA A 120 -0.58 9.09 6.29
N PRO A 121 -0.47 9.50 7.57
CA PRO A 121 0.51 8.89 8.47
C PRO A 121 0.18 7.44 8.84
N GLY A 122 -1.10 7.06 8.90
CA GLY A 122 -1.49 5.68 9.14
C GLY A 122 -1.15 4.75 7.98
N MET A 123 -1.29 5.24 6.74
CA MET A 123 -0.92 4.46 5.55
C MET A 123 0.58 4.23 5.47
N ILE A 124 1.40 5.28 5.64
CA ILE A 124 2.86 5.15 5.49
C ILE A 124 3.48 4.29 6.61
N ILE A 125 2.98 4.34 7.84
CA ILE A 125 3.47 3.44 8.91
C ILE A 125 3.02 1.99 8.64
N GLY A 126 1.81 1.82 8.13
CA GLY A 126 1.32 0.51 7.66
C GLY A 126 2.19 -0.04 6.53
N GLN A 127 2.62 0.79 5.59
CA GLN A 127 3.56 0.39 4.53
C GLN A 127 4.93 0.04 5.10
N ALA A 128 5.49 0.84 6.01
CA ALA A 128 6.79 0.59 6.63
C ALA A 128 6.83 -0.79 7.31
N ILE A 129 5.80 -1.10 8.11
CA ILE A 129 5.70 -2.37 8.85
C ILE A 129 5.33 -3.51 7.90
N GLY A 130 4.46 -3.26 6.91
CA GLY A 130 4.09 -4.23 5.90
C GLY A 130 5.30 -4.73 5.09
N ARG A 131 6.32 -3.90 4.86
CA ARG A 131 7.57 -4.36 4.23
C ARG A 131 8.37 -5.34 5.07
N ALA A 132 8.22 -5.32 6.39
CA ALA A 132 8.77 -6.39 7.24
C ALA A 132 8.04 -7.73 7.03
N ALA A 133 6.79 -7.73 6.59
CA ALA A 133 6.08 -8.94 6.19
C ALA A 133 6.72 -9.55 4.94
N CYS A 134 6.97 -8.73 3.91
CA CYS A 134 7.68 -9.13 2.69
C CYS A 134 9.06 -9.73 3.01
N PHE A 135 9.81 -9.02 3.86
CA PHE A 135 11.12 -9.48 4.33
C PHE A 135 11.04 -10.84 5.02
N MET A 136 10.01 -11.10 5.82
CA MET A 136 9.84 -12.39 6.51
C MET A 136 9.34 -13.52 5.59
N ASN A 137 8.77 -13.17 4.44
CA ASN A 137 8.33 -14.11 3.41
C ASN A 137 9.43 -14.41 2.37
N GLY A 138 10.48 -13.58 2.33
CA GLY A 138 11.49 -13.64 1.28
C GLY A 138 10.92 -13.30 -0.09
N ASP A 139 9.98 -12.34 -0.13
CA ASP A 139 9.46 -11.75 -1.36
C ASP A 139 9.86 -10.28 -1.47
N ALA A 140 9.66 -9.71 -2.65
CA ALA A 140 9.97 -8.32 -2.97
C ALA A 140 11.43 -7.89 -2.75
N TYR A 141 12.34 -8.86 -2.80
CA TYR A 141 13.79 -8.73 -2.75
C TYR A 141 14.35 -8.00 -3.98
N GLY A 142 15.60 -7.53 -3.88
CA GLY A 142 16.32 -6.89 -4.98
C GLY A 142 17.10 -7.87 -5.86
N ALA A 143 17.71 -7.33 -6.91
CA ALA A 143 18.60 -8.08 -7.80
C ALA A 143 19.89 -8.52 -7.08
N PRO A 144 20.64 -9.51 -7.61
CA PRO A 144 21.97 -9.86 -7.13
C PRO A 144 22.91 -8.65 -7.10
N THR A 145 23.61 -8.44 -5.99
CA THR A 145 24.50 -7.27 -5.83
C THR A 145 25.84 -7.44 -6.54
N ASN A 146 26.19 -8.68 -6.92
CA ASN A 146 27.50 -9.06 -7.45
C ASN A 146 28.67 -8.62 -6.55
N SER A 147 28.43 -8.51 -5.25
CA SER A 147 29.39 -8.09 -4.24
C SER A 147 29.22 -8.93 -2.95
N GLY A 148 30.13 -8.78 -1.99
CA GLY A 148 29.97 -9.39 -0.66
C GLY A 148 28.91 -8.73 0.23
N PHE A 149 28.20 -7.71 -0.27
CA PHE A 149 27.16 -6.99 0.47
C PHE A 149 25.78 -7.40 -0.02
N GLY A 150 24.86 -7.66 0.90
CA GLY A 150 23.48 -8.02 0.58
C GLY A 150 22.89 -8.97 1.61
N ILE A 151 21.65 -9.38 1.40
CA ILE A 151 20.99 -10.41 2.19
C ILE A 151 20.97 -11.70 1.37
N VAL A 152 21.48 -12.78 1.98
CA VAL A 152 21.29 -14.13 1.48
C VAL A 152 20.04 -14.69 2.14
N TYR A 153 19.02 -15.00 1.33
CA TYR A 153 17.75 -15.50 1.82
C TYR A 153 17.87 -17.01 2.09
N PRO A 154 17.16 -17.54 3.11
CA PRO A 154 17.27 -18.96 3.44
C PRO A 154 16.55 -19.84 2.41
N GLU A 155 16.96 -21.12 2.35
CA GLU A 155 16.26 -22.19 1.65
C GLU A 155 14.75 -22.20 1.96
N GLY A 156 13.93 -22.41 0.93
CA GLY A 156 12.46 -22.41 1.03
C GLY A 156 11.80 -21.05 0.78
N THR A 157 12.57 -19.97 0.60
CA THR A 157 12.02 -18.66 0.21
C THR A 157 11.97 -18.50 -1.32
N ASN A 158 11.10 -17.61 -1.80
CA ASN A 158 11.02 -17.27 -3.23
C ASN A 158 12.33 -16.68 -3.75
N ALA A 159 13.04 -15.91 -2.93
CA ALA A 159 14.36 -15.36 -3.26
C ALA A 159 15.41 -16.45 -3.51
N TYR A 160 15.48 -17.43 -2.61
CA TYR A 160 16.42 -18.54 -2.74
C TYR A 160 16.07 -19.44 -3.93
N ALA A 161 14.78 -19.65 -4.20
CA ALA A 161 14.34 -20.44 -5.36
C ALA A 161 14.80 -19.83 -6.69
N GLU A 162 14.86 -18.50 -6.79
CA GLU A 162 15.27 -17.77 -8.00
C GLU A 162 16.80 -17.60 -8.10
N TYR A 163 17.46 -17.19 -7.02
CA TYR A 163 18.87 -16.77 -7.05
C TYR A 163 19.82 -17.59 -6.17
N GLY A 164 19.32 -18.58 -5.43
CA GLY A 164 20.10 -19.41 -4.51
C GLY A 164 20.81 -18.58 -3.44
N ASP A 165 22.10 -18.85 -3.25
CA ASP A 165 22.93 -18.30 -2.16
C ASP A 165 23.51 -16.91 -2.48
N LEU A 166 23.09 -16.30 -3.60
CA LEU A 166 23.62 -15.01 -4.03
C LEU A 166 23.16 -13.89 -3.08
N PRO A 167 24.07 -12.97 -2.68
CA PRO A 167 23.68 -11.78 -1.94
C PRO A 167 22.79 -10.86 -2.78
N LEU A 168 21.59 -10.55 -2.28
CA LEU A 168 20.62 -9.68 -2.96
C LEU A 168 20.54 -8.30 -2.30
N TRP A 169 20.18 -7.28 -3.07
CA TRP A 169 19.89 -5.97 -2.50
C TRP A 169 18.68 -6.07 -1.56
N PRO A 170 18.76 -5.56 -0.32
CA PRO A 170 17.67 -5.63 0.65
C PRO A 170 16.63 -4.53 0.37
N ALA A 171 16.02 -4.57 -0.82
CA ALA A 171 15.15 -3.53 -1.36
C ALA A 171 13.94 -3.25 -0.45
N GLU A 172 13.33 -4.28 0.12
CA GLU A 172 12.20 -4.17 1.04
C GLU A 172 12.58 -3.55 2.39
N VAL A 173 13.82 -3.78 2.86
CA VAL A 173 14.34 -3.12 4.06
C VAL A 173 14.57 -1.65 3.79
N PHE A 174 15.18 -1.31 2.65
CA PHE A 174 15.36 0.08 2.24
C PHE A 174 14.03 0.79 2.03
N GLU A 175 13.02 0.11 1.49
CA GLU A 175 11.68 0.66 1.37
C GLU A 175 11.04 0.91 2.74
N SER A 176 11.16 -0.02 3.68
CA SER A 176 10.69 0.16 5.06
C SER A 176 11.36 1.38 5.72
N MET A 177 12.67 1.51 5.59
CA MET A 177 13.44 2.64 6.11
C MET A 177 12.99 3.96 5.49
N TRP A 178 12.79 4.00 4.18
CA TRP A 178 12.28 5.18 3.49
C TRP A 178 10.87 5.54 3.98
N CYS A 179 9.98 4.58 4.13
CA CYS A 179 8.64 4.79 4.67
C CYS A 179 8.71 5.37 6.10
N MET A 180 9.64 4.94 6.95
CA MET A 180 9.85 5.53 8.28
C MET A 180 10.32 6.98 8.23
N VAL A 181 11.21 7.34 7.28
CA VAL A 181 11.63 8.73 7.06
C VAL A 181 10.44 9.58 6.60
N VAL A 182 9.65 9.08 5.65
CA VAL A 182 8.44 9.78 5.16
C VAL A 182 7.40 9.93 6.28
N PHE A 183 7.21 8.90 7.11
CA PHE A 183 6.34 8.96 8.29
C PHE A 183 6.77 10.08 9.23
N ALA A 184 8.05 10.11 9.63
CA ALA A 184 8.58 11.15 10.51
C ALA A 184 8.37 12.55 9.92
N LEU A 185 8.63 12.73 8.62
CA LEU A 185 8.41 14.00 7.93
C LEU A 185 6.94 14.40 7.91
N ILE A 186 6.01 13.47 7.64
CA ILE A 186 4.57 13.73 7.68
C ILE A 186 4.14 14.18 9.08
N ILE A 187 4.66 13.54 10.14
CA ILE A 187 4.36 13.95 11.53
C ILE A 187 4.83 15.39 11.77
N ILE A 188 6.06 15.73 11.38
CA ILE A 188 6.60 17.09 11.53
C ILE A 188 5.75 18.11 10.76
N LEU A 189 5.39 17.81 9.52
CA LEU A 189 4.61 18.68 8.65
C LEU A 189 3.17 18.87 9.14
N ARG A 190 2.62 17.90 9.86
CA ARG A 190 1.25 17.97 10.39
C ARG A 190 1.04 19.10 11.39
N PHE A 191 2.08 19.49 12.12
CA PHE A 191 2.03 20.59 13.07
C PHE A 191 2.30 21.95 12.43
N ARG A 192 2.46 22.01 11.10
CA ARG A 192 2.56 23.27 10.35
C ARG A 192 1.19 23.68 9.79
N PRO A 193 0.94 24.98 9.59
CA PRO A 193 -0.30 25.47 8.99
C PRO A 193 -0.30 25.19 7.47
N LEU A 194 -0.45 23.93 7.11
CA LEU A 194 -0.44 23.50 5.71
C LEU A 194 -1.85 23.54 5.12
N PRO A 195 -1.96 23.79 3.81
CA PRO A 195 -3.24 23.76 3.14
C PRO A 195 -3.84 22.33 3.09
N LYS A 196 -5.16 22.21 3.28
CA LYS A 196 -5.90 20.93 3.23
C LYS A 196 -5.56 20.08 2.00
N GLY A 197 -5.33 18.79 2.21
CA GLY A 197 -4.93 17.79 1.20
C GLY A 197 -3.43 17.75 0.92
N LEU A 198 -2.65 18.76 1.32
CA LEU A 198 -1.23 18.81 0.96
C LEU A 198 -0.42 17.72 1.67
N ILE A 199 -0.79 17.31 2.88
CA ILE A 199 -0.09 16.25 3.61
C ILE A 199 -0.21 14.93 2.83
N PHE A 200 -1.41 14.61 2.34
CA PHE A 200 -1.62 13.43 1.50
C PHE A 200 -0.88 13.51 0.16
N VAL A 201 -0.84 14.68 -0.50
CA VAL A 201 -0.06 14.87 -1.73
C VAL A 201 1.44 14.64 -1.47
N ILE A 202 1.98 15.22 -0.39
CA ILE A 202 3.39 15.04 -0.01
C ILE A 202 3.68 13.57 0.30
N TYR A 203 2.79 12.90 1.03
CA TYR A 203 2.88 11.45 1.29
C TYR A 203 3.01 10.65 -0.01
N VAL A 204 2.06 10.81 -0.94
CA VAL A 204 2.07 10.10 -2.21
C VAL A 204 3.35 10.43 -2.98
N ALA A 205 3.73 11.71 -3.04
CA ALA A 205 4.93 12.13 -3.77
C ALA A 205 6.20 11.50 -3.22
N LEU A 206 6.43 11.58 -1.91
CA LEU A 206 7.65 11.05 -1.29
C LEU A 206 7.72 9.52 -1.37
N TYR A 207 6.61 8.83 -1.12
CA TYR A 207 6.57 7.37 -1.27
C TYR A 207 6.86 6.96 -2.72
N SER A 208 6.17 7.58 -3.69
CA SER A 208 6.37 7.29 -5.12
C SER A 208 7.78 7.61 -5.60
N ILE A 209 8.41 8.69 -5.12
CA ILE A 209 9.82 9.00 -5.43
C ILE A 209 10.74 7.89 -4.92
N GLY A 210 10.59 7.48 -3.65
CA GLY A 210 11.40 6.39 -3.10
C GLY A 210 11.18 5.08 -3.86
N ARG A 211 9.91 4.74 -4.16
CA ARG A 211 9.57 3.54 -4.94
C ARG A 211 10.20 3.57 -6.33
N PHE A 212 10.15 4.71 -7.02
CA PHE A 212 10.73 4.86 -8.35
C PHE A 212 12.23 4.55 -8.37
N PHE A 213 12.98 5.03 -7.37
CA PHE A 213 14.42 4.77 -7.29
C PHE A 213 14.74 3.35 -6.81
N LEU A 214 13.95 2.80 -5.89
CA LEU A 214 14.13 1.43 -5.41
C LEU A 214 13.90 0.38 -6.50
N GLU A 215 13.07 0.66 -7.50
CA GLU A 215 12.87 -0.22 -8.66
C GLU A 215 14.15 -0.47 -9.46
N TYR A 216 15.14 0.44 -9.47
CA TYR A 216 16.44 0.17 -10.10
C TYR A 216 17.28 -0.87 -9.34
N LEU A 217 16.96 -1.11 -8.06
CA LEU A 217 17.58 -2.18 -7.26
C LEU A 217 16.80 -3.50 -7.36
N ARG A 218 15.60 -3.47 -7.93
CA ARG A 218 14.76 -4.65 -8.13
C ARG A 218 15.18 -5.37 -9.41
N GLY A 219 15.24 -6.69 -9.34
CA GLY A 219 15.56 -7.57 -10.47
C GLY A 219 14.39 -8.47 -10.89
N ASP A 220 13.27 -8.36 -10.19
CA ASP A 220 12.10 -9.26 -10.28
C ASP A 220 10.97 -8.70 -11.17
N THR A 221 11.09 -7.46 -11.65
CA THR A 221 9.99 -6.75 -12.32
C THR A 221 10.20 -6.61 -13.83
N PRO A 222 9.20 -6.95 -14.66
CA PRO A 222 9.27 -6.70 -16.10
C PRO A 222 9.45 -5.22 -16.44
N GLU A 223 10.31 -4.95 -17.43
CA GLU A 223 10.50 -3.63 -18.01
C GLU A 223 9.51 -3.38 -19.17
N TYR A 224 9.07 -2.13 -19.29
CA TYR A 224 8.13 -1.67 -20.32
C TYR A 224 8.75 -0.51 -21.12
N LEU A 225 7.92 0.42 -21.59
CA LEU A 225 8.35 1.60 -22.31
C LEU A 225 9.38 2.40 -21.50
N PHE A 226 10.46 2.83 -22.17
CA PHE A 226 11.64 3.50 -21.59
C PHE A 226 12.48 2.68 -20.61
N ASN A 227 12.41 1.34 -20.69
CA ASN A 227 13.07 0.42 -19.74
C ASN A 227 12.63 0.67 -18.29
N TRP A 228 11.38 1.11 -18.12
CA TRP A 228 10.81 1.37 -16.81
C TRP A 228 9.89 0.25 -16.38
N THR A 229 9.95 -0.09 -15.11
CA THR A 229 9.10 -1.12 -14.51
C THR A 229 7.68 -0.59 -14.28
N ALA A 230 6.73 -1.50 -14.05
CA ALA A 230 5.37 -1.10 -13.65
C ALA A 230 5.37 -0.24 -12.37
N GLY A 231 6.30 -0.49 -11.44
CA GLY A 231 6.46 0.31 -10.21
C GLY A 231 6.87 1.75 -10.48
N GLN A 232 7.74 1.98 -11.48
CA GLN A 232 8.16 3.33 -11.87
C GLN A 232 7.03 4.10 -12.55
N TRP A 233 6.32 3.47 -13.49
CA TRP A 233 5.17 4.08 -14.15
C TRP A 233 4.05 4.43 -13.18
N THR A 234 3.68 3.48 -12.30
CA THR A 234 2.66 3.72 -11.29
C THR A 234 3.06 4.82 -10.31
N SER A 235 4.35 4.94 -9.97
CA SER A 235 4.86 6.03 -9.15
C SER A 235 4.69 7.40 -9.82
N VAL A 236 5.08 7.54 -11.09
CA VAL A 236 4.91 8.81 -11.82
C VAL A 236 3.44 9.17 -11.98
N ILE A 237 2.59 8.21 -12.36
CA ILE A 237 1.15 8.42 -12.51
C ILE A 237 0.51 8.82 -11.18
N ALA A 238 0.86 8.16 -10.07
CA ALA A 238 0.33 8.49 -8.76
C ALA A 238 0.65 9.93 -8.35
N ILE A 239 1.88 10.39 -8.61
CA ILE A 239 2.30 11.79 -8.36
C ILE A 239 1.46 12.75 -9.19
N LEU A 240 1.42 12.56 -10.51
CA LEU A 240 0.78 13.47 -11.44
C LEU A 240 -0.73 13.56 -11.19
N VAL A 241 -1.41 12.43 -11.04
CA VAL A 241 -2.85 12.37 -10.81
C VAL A 241 -3.21 12.98 -9.46
N THR A 242 -2.50 12.61 -8.40
CA THR A 242 -2.80 13.14 -7.05
C THR A 242 -2.58 14.65 -6.98
N PHE A 243 -1.48 15.14 -7.57
CA PHE A 243 -1.21 16.57 -7.63
C PHE A 243 -2.22 17.34 -8.49
N ALA A 244 -2.56 16.83 -9.68
CA ALA A 244 -3.53 17.45 -10.58
C ALA A 244 -4.93 17.55 -9.94
N LEU A 245 -5.41 16.49 -9.29
CA LEU A 245 -6.69 16.49 -8.59
C LEU A 245 -6.69 17.49 -7.43
N TRP A 246 -5.60 17.56 -6.65
CA TRP A 246 -5.48 18.50 -5.54
C TRP A 246 -5.42 19.96 -6.02
N ALA A 247 -4.62 20.24 -7.06
CA ALA A 247 -4.52 21.58 -7.64
C ALA A 247 -5.85 22.02 -8.27
N GLY A 248 -6.49 21.14 -9.05
CA GLY A 248 -7.76 21.44 -9.72
C GLY A 248 -8.90 21.74 -8.74
N THR A 249 -9.03 20.95 -7.67
CA THR A 249 -10.06 21.22 -6.64
C THR A 249 -9.87 22.57 -5.94
N ARG A 250 -8.63 23.05 -5.83
CA ARG A 250 -8.34 24.37 -5.24
C ARG A 250 -8.67 25.52 -6.16
N LEU A 251 -8.36 25.39 -7.44
CA LEU A 251 -8.70 26.42 -8.43
C LEU A 251 -10.22 26.64 -8.48
N LEU A 252 -10.99 25.55 -8.54
CA LEU A 252 -12.45 25.60 -8.53
C LEU A 252 -13.04 26.21 -7.24
N THR A 253 -12.39 25.97 -6.10
CA THR A 253 -12.86 26.55 -4.82
C THR A 253 -12.57 28.04 -4.75
N LYS A 254 -11.43 28.49 -5.29
CA LYS A 254 -11.08 29.91 -5.38
C LYS A 254 -12.02 30.67 -6.32
N GLU A 255 -12.34 30.11 -7.48
CA GLU A 255 -13.28 30.73 -8.42
C GLU A 255 -14.68 30.87 -7.82
N ARG A 256 -15.19 29.84 -7.13
CA ARG A 256 -16.49 29.90 -6.44
C ARG A 256 -16.56 30.88 -5.28
N ALA A 257 -15.41 31.24 -4.70
CA ALA A 257 -15.34 32.24 -3.63
C ALA A 257 -15.20 33.67 -4.18
N ALA A 258 -14.93 33.83 -5.48
CA ALA A 258 -14.76 35.11 -6.16
C ALA A 258 -16.03 35.57 -6.91
N VAL A 259 -17.08 34.74 -6.95
CA VAL A 259 -18.41 35.01 -7.52
C VAL A 259 -19.41 35.18 -6.39
#